data_AF-A0A3L8R0T5-F1
#
_entry.id   AF-A0A3L8R0T5-F1
#
_cell.length_a   1.000
_cell.length_b   1.000
_cell.length_c   1.000
_cell.angle_alpha   90.00
_cell.angle_beta   90.00
_cell.angle_gamma   90.00
#
_symmetry.space_group_name_H-M   'P 1'
#
loop_
_entity.id
_entity.type
_entity.pdbx_description
1 polymer ?
#
loop_
_entity_poly.entity_id
_entity_poly.type
_entity_poly.pdbx_seq_one_letter_code
_entity_poly.pdbx_strand_id
1 'polypeptide(L)'
;TGCLVKAVETAAQREAFIVGKPNRFMFDCVAAEFPVDPARTIMVGDRLDTDILMGNGCGLTTLLTLTGVTALDEVRGCQDSGCAARHSLVPDYYVDSIADLLPALGE
;
A
#
# COMPACT_ATOMS: atom_id res chain seq x y z
N THR A 1 -13.33 5.71 0.21
CA THR A 1 -13.73 7.13 0.23
C THR A 1 -13.97 7.59 1.65
N GLY A 2 -13.38 8.71 2.06
CA GLY A 2 -13.60 9.27 3.41
C GLY A 2 -14.97 9.93 3.57
N CYS A 3 -15.47 10.03 4.79
CA CYS A 3 -16.83 10.54 5.07
C CYS A 3 -17.09 11.94 4.48
N LEU A 4 -16.14 12.87 4.62
CA LEU A 4 -16.27 14.22 4.06
C LEU A 4 -16.24 14.23 2.52
N VAL A 5 -15.39 13.39 1.92
CA VAL A 5 -15.35 13.24 0.47
C VAL A 5 -16.71 12.75 -0.03
N LYS A 6 -17.31 11.76 0.64
CA LYS A 6 -18.60 11.23 0.21
C LYS A 6 -19.73 12.26 0.31
N ALA A 7 -19.70 13.11 1.33
CA ALA A 7 -20.66 14.21 1.47
C ALA A 7 -20.54 15.20 0.29
N VAL A 8 -19.30 15.58 -0.07
CA VAL A 8 -19.04 16.49 -1.20
C VAL A 8 -19.43 15.85 -2.53
N GLU A 9 -19.08 14.59 -2.78
CA GLU A 9 -19.46 13.87 -3.99
C GLU A 9 -20.98 13.82 -4.17
N THR A 10 -21.70 13.56 -3.07
CA THR A 10 -23.16 13.50 -3.07
C THR A 10 -23.76 14.87 -3.35
N ALA A 11 -23.25 15.94 -2.73
CA ALA A 11 -23.74 17.30 -2.99
C ALA A 11 -23.42 17.77 -4.42
N ALA A 12 -22.25 17.41 -4.95
CA ALA A 12 -21.79 17.81 -6.27
C ALA A 12 -22.30 16.90 -7.40
N GLN A 13 -22.92 15.75 -7.08
CA GLN A 13 -23.29 14.69 -8.02
C GLN A 13 -22.12 14.27 -8.93
N ARG A 14 -20.91 14.24 -8.35
CA ARG A 14 -19.68 13.96 -9.07
C ARG A 14 -18.72 13.20 -8.17
N GLU A 15 -18.14 12.14 -8.69
CA GLU A 15 -17.12 11.37 -7.97
C GLU A 15 -15.80 12.14 -7.89
N ALA A 16 -15.14 12.03 -6.74
CA ALA A 16 -13.83 12.62 -6.53
C ALA A 16 -12.75 11.75 -7.17
N PHE A 17 -11.78 12.39 -7.82
CA PHE A 17 -10.57 11.70 -8.22
C PHE A 17 -9.68 11.50 -6.98
N ILE A 18 -9.44 10.25 -6.60
CA ILE A 18 -8.60 9.90 -5.45
C ILE A 18 -7.13 10.01 -5.85
N VAL A 19 -6.40 10.95 -5.28
CA VAL A 19 -4.98 11.17 -5.57
C VAL A 19 -4.03 10.35 -4.67
N GLY A 20 -4.51 9.91 -3.51
CA GLY A 20 -3.71 9.15 -2.55
C GLY A 20 -3.74 7.64 -2.78
N LYS A 21 -3.03 6.90 -1.93
CA LYS A 21 -3.06 5.43 -1.88
C LYS A 21 -4.49 4.88 -1.83
N PRO A 22 -4.80 3.78 -2.53
CA PRO A 22 -3.91 2.94 -3.34
C PRO A 22 -3.68 3.44 -4.79
N ASN A 23 -4.11 4.65 -5.15
CA ASN A 23 -4.01 5.13 -6.53
C ASN A 23 -2.55 5.33 -6.95
N ARG A 24 -2.17 4.75 -8.09
CA ARG A 24 -0.86 4.91 -8.74
C ARG A 24 -0.45 6.35 -8.95
N PHE A 25 -1.40 7.27 -9.12
CA PHE A 25 -1.13 8.70 -9.25
C PHE A 25 -0.20 9.23 -8.13
N MET A 26 -0.35 8.75 -6.89
CA MET A 26 0.54 9.10 -5.78
C MET A 26 2.00 8.70 -6.07
N PHE A 27 2.22 7.49 -6.59
CA PHE A 27 3.55 7.00 -6.97
C PHE A 27 4.11 7.78 -8.15
N ASP A 28 3.30 8.07 -9.16
CA ASP A 28 3.72 8.83 -10.34
C ASP A 28 4.20 10.24 -9.94
N CYS A 29 3.57 10.89 -8.94
CA CYS A 29 4.07 12.14 -8.37
C CYS A 29 5.46 12.00 -7.74
N VAL A 30 5.70 10.94 -6.96
CA VAL A 30 7.02 10.69 -6.34
C VAL A 30 8.07 10.40 -7.40
N ALA A 31 7.75 9.57 -8.40
CA ALA A 31 8.66 9.21 -9.49
C ALA A 31 8.96 10.38 -10.45
N ALA A 32 8.09 11.39 -10.49
CA ALA A 32 8.35 12.62 -11.25
C ALA A 32 9.34 13.55 -10.55
N GLU A 33 9.41 13.52 -9.22
CA GLU A 33 10.29 14.39 -8.42
C GLU A 33 11.63 13.71 -8.09
N PHE A 34 11.63 12.39 -7.88
CA PHE A 34 12.80 11.63 -7.46
C PHE A 34 13.15 10.55 -8.49
N PRO A 35 14.44 10.24 -8.69
CA PRO A 35 14.88 9.14 -9.55
C PRO A 35 14.60 7.79 -8.89
N VAL A 36 13.36 7.33 -8.98
CA VAL A 36 12.89 6.06 -8.41
C VAL A 36 12.98 4.97 -9.46
N ASP A 37 13.74 3.91 -9.16
CA ASP A 37 13.70 2.66 -9.91
C ASP A 37 12.77 1.67 -9.17
N PRO A 38 11.60 1.31 -9.74
CA PRO A 38 10.66 0.40 -9.09
C PRO A 38 11.29 -0.92 -8.64
N ALA A 39 12.21 -1.47 -9.46
CA ALA A 39 12.87 -2.74 -9.17
C ALA A 39 13.85 -2.68 -7.98
N ARG A 40 14.20 -1.47 -7.55
CA ARG A 40 15.11 -1.21 -6.42
C ARG A 40 14.44 -0.43 -5.28
N THR A 41 13.11 -0.34 -5.31
CA THR A 41 12.33 0.47 -4.37
C THR A 41 11.35 -0.42 -3.62
N ILE A 42 11.24 -0.18 -2.31
CA ILE A 42 10.34 -0.93 -1.43
C ILE A 42 9.26 0.01 -0.87
N MET A 43 8.00 -0.41 -0.97
CA MET A 43 6.86 0.23 -0.33
C MET A 43 6.68 -0.35 1.07
N VAL A 44 6.84 0.48 2.10
CA VAL A 44 6.65 0.10 3.51
C VAL A 44 5.34 0.67 4.02
N GLY A 45 4.52 -0.14 4.68
CA GLY A 45 3.26 0.32 5.27
C GLY A 45 2.59 -0.70 6.18
N ASP A 46 1.44 -0.35 6.74
CA ASP A 46 0.73 -1.15 7.75
C ASP A 46 -0.66 -1.61 7.31
N ARG A 47 -1.09 -1.23 6.09
CA ARG A 47 -2.41 -1.55 5.54
C ARG A 47 -2.32 -2.23 4.19
N LEU A 48 -3.05 -3.33 4.04
CA LEU A 48 -3.09 -4.09 2.78
C LEU A 48 -3.77 -3.32 1.64
N ASP A 49 -4.90 -2.68 1.91
CA ASP A 49 -5.78 -2.05 0.91
C ASP A 49 -5.27 -0.70 0.41
N THR A 50 -4.26 -0.12 1.07
CA THR A 50 -3.64 1.14 0.65
C THR A 50 -2.18 0.97 0.30
N ASP A 51 -1.35 0.49 1.22
CA ASP A 51 0.11 0.50 1.04
C ASP A 51 0.56 -0.62 0.14
N ILE A 52 0.19 -1.84 0.50
CA ILE A 52 0.57 -3.06 -0.21
C ILE A 52 -0.07 -3.07 -1.59
N LEU A 53 -1.36 -2.73 -1.69
CA LEU A 53 -2.06 -2.64 -2.97
C LEU A 53 -1.40 -1.61 -3.91
N MET A 54 -0.99 -0.44 -3.41
CA MET A 54 -0.27 0.54 -4.24
C MET A 54 1.09 -0.01 -4.67
N GLY A 55 1.87 -0.55 -3.74
CA GLY A 55 3.21 -1.06 -4.03
C GLY A 55 3.19 -2.15 -5.09
N ASN A 56 2.32 -3.15 -4.92
CA ASN A 56 2.10 -4.21 -5.90
C ASN A 56 1.65 -3.65 -7.26
N GLY A 57 0.69 -2.71 -7.25
CA GLY A 57 0.19 -2.06 -8.47
C GLY A 57 1.22 -1.19 -9.20
N CYS A 58 2.26 -0.74 -8.51
CA CYS A 58 3.35 0.06 -9.07
C CYS A 58 4.60 -0.77 -9.40
N GLY A 59 4.59 -2.08 -9.16
CA GLY A 59 5.74 -2.97 -9.38
C GLY A 59 6.87 -2.75 -8.38
N LEU A 60 6.56 -2.30 -7.18
CA LEU A 60 7.48 -2.16 -6.05
C LEU A 60 7.50 -3.45 -5.25
N THR A 61 8.63 -3.77 -4.62
CA THR A 61 8.61 -4.73 -3.51
C THR A 61 7.80 -4.14 -2.36
N THR A 62 7.04 -4.98 -1.66
CA THR A 62 6.16 -4.55 -0.57
C THR A 62 6.59 -5.14 0.77
N LEU A 63 6.57 -4.33 1.81
CA LEU A 63 6.87 -4.74 3.18
C LEU A 63 5.81 -4.23 4.14
N LEU A 64 5.13 -5.18 4.78
CA LEU A 64 4.11 -4.91 5.78
C LEU A 64 4.75 -4.82 7.18
N THR A 65 4.47 -3.74 7.91
CA THR A 65 4.79 -3.63 9.33
C THR A 65 3.58 -4.02 10.18
N LEU A 66 3.76 -4.88 11.18
CA LEU A 66 2.67 -5.35 12.05
C LEU A 66 2.43 -4.45 13.28
N THR A 67 2.98 -3.24 13.31
CA THR A 67 2.74 -2.24 14.37
C THR A 67 1.42 -1.51 14.26
N GLY A 68 0.74 -1.59 13.11
CA GLY A 68 -0.40 -0.75 12.77
C GLY A 68 -1.70 -1.53 12.68
N VAL A 69 -2.36 -1.42 11.52
CA VAL A 69 -3.76 -1.83 11.35
C VAL A 69 -3.93 -3.30 10.98
N THR A 70 -3.09 -3.81 10.08
CA THR A 70 -3.24 -5.18 9.58
C THR A 70 -2.62 -6.20 10.53
N ALA A 71 -3.37 -7.27 10.79
CA ALA A 71 -2.88 -8.45 11.50
C ALA A 71 -2.46 -9.56 10.53
N LEU A 72 -1.53 -10.41 10.93
CA LEU A 72 -0.99 -11.48 10.07
C LEU A 72 -2.06 -12.48 9.59
N ASP A 73 -3.11 -12.71 10.37
CA ASP A 73 -4.21 -13.59 9.95
C ASP A 73 -5.02 -13.02 8.76
N GLU A 74 -5.07 -11.69 8.62
CA GLU A 74 -5.70 -11.06 7.46
C GLU A 74 -4.89 -11.30 6.18
N VAL A 75 -3.55 -11.28 6.30
CA VAL A 75 -2.63 -11.63 5.21
C VAL A 75 -2.85 -13.06 4.77
N ARG A 76 -2.89 -14.00 5.72
CA ARG A 76 -3.16 -15.43 5.44
C ARG A 76 -4.50 -15.62 4.74
N GLY A 77 -5.54 -14.95 5.23
CA GLY A 77 -6.86 -15.00 4.59
C GLY A 77 -6.88 -14.45 3.15
N CYS A 78 -6.00 -13.50 2.82
CA CYS A 78 -5.85 -13.01 1.45
C CYS A 78 -5.05 -13.99 0.57
N GLN A 79 -4.02 -14.63 1.13
CA GLN A 79 -3.16 -15.59 0.46
C GLN A 79 -3.87 -16.92 0.15
N ASP A 80 -4.77 -17.37 1.04
CA ASP A 80 -5.53 -18.62 0.87
C ASP A 80 -6.80 -18.42 0.02
N SER A 81 -7.10 -17.19 -0.39
CA SER A 81 -8.32 -16.86 -1.11
C SER A 81 -8.24 -17.22 -2.60
N GLY A 82 -9.21 -17.94 -3.15
CA GLY A 82 -9.31 -18.12 -4.61
C GLY A 82 -9.59 -16.84 -5.44
N CYS A 83 -9.61 -15.66 -4.82
CA CYS A 83 -9.91 -14.38 -5.47
C CYS A 83 -8.62 -13.63 -5.84
N ALA A 84 -8.40 -13.39 -7.14
CA ALA A 84 -7.24 -12.65 -7.64
C ALA A 84 -7.08 -11.25 -7.02
N ALA A 85 -8.20 -10.56 -6.73
CA ALA A 85 -8.16 -9.25 -6.09
C ALA A 85 -7.60 -9.32 -4.66
N ARG A 86 -7.85 -10.42 -3.93
CA ARG A 86 -7.28 -10.61 -2.58
C ARG A 86 -5.82 -11.03 -2.63
N HIS A 87 -5.42 -11.82 -3.63
CA HIS A 87 -4.01 -12.12 -3.85
C HIS A 87 -3.17 -10.86 -4.10
N SER A 88 -3.75 -9.82 -4.72
CA SER A 88 -3.08 -8.53 -4.95
C SER A 88 -2.82 -7.73 -3.66
N LEU A 89 -3.39 -8.16 -2.53
CA LEU A 89 -3.20 -7.57 -1.20
C LEU A 89 -2.12 -8.27 -0.38
N VAL A 90 -1.54 -9.36 -0.88
CA VAL A 90 -0.50 -10.10 -0.16
C VAL A 90 0.83 -9.35 -0.31
N PRO A 91 1.52 -9.02 0.80
CA PRO A 91 2.82 -8.37 0.75
C PRO A 91 3.93 -9.39 0.42
N ASP A 92 5.04 -8.92 -0.14
CA ASP A 92 6.22 -9.77 -0.39
C ASP A 92 6.90 -10.16 0.93
N TYR A 93 6.96 -9.23 1.87
CA TYR A 93 7.58 -9.41 3.18
C TYR A 93 6.73 -8.80 4.30
N TYR A 94 6.96 -9.25 5.53
CA TYR A 94 6.45 -8.58 6.72
C TYR A 94 7.49 -8.57 7.83
N VAL A 95 7.37 -7.57 8.72
CA VAL A 95 8.19 -7.41 9.93
C VAL A 95 7.29 -6.97 11.09
N ASP A 96 7.73 -7.21 12.32
CA ASP A 96 6.97 -6.79 13.49
C ASP A 96 6.99 -5.26 13.60
N SER A 97 8.12 -4.64 13.30
CA SER A 97 8.33 -3.18 13.32
C SER A 97 9.26 -2.70 12.21
N ILE A 98 9.12 -1.43 11.81
CA ILE A 98 10.08 -0.78 10.90
C ILE A 98 11.52 -0.79 11.47
N ALA A 99 11.65 -0.84 12.80
CA ALA A 99 12.94 -0.95 13.48
C ALA A 99 13.68 -2.25 13.14
N ASP A 100 12.97 -3.29 12.73
CA ASP A 100 13.57 -4.58 12.35
C ASP A 100 14.34 -4.49 11.03
N LEU A 101 14.19 -3.38 10.28
CA LEU A 101 15.02 -3.08 9.11
C LEU A 101 16.39 -2.53 9.48
N LEU A 102 16.56 -1.96 10.68
CA LEU A 102 17.82 -1.31 11.07
C LEU A 102 19.05 -2.24 10.93
N PRO A 103 19.01 -3.51 11.37
CA PRO A 103 20.15 -4.42 11.18
C PRO A 103 20.51 -4.68 9.71
N ALA A 104 19.54 -4.56 8.80
CA ALA A 104 19.75 -4.78 7.36
C ALA A 104 20.23 -3.52 6.62
N LEU A 105 20.02 -2.33 7.20
CA LEU A 105 20.42 -1.05 6.60
C LEU A 105 21.87 -0.65 6.94
N GLY A 106 22.53 -1.36 7.87
CA GLY A 106 23.88 -1.04 8.34
C GLY A 106 23.91 0.13 9.33
N GLU A 107 25.10 0.38 9.92
CA GLU A 107 25.41 1.65 10.60
C GLU A 107 25.62 2.78 9.58
#